data_AF-A0AAJ1UU37-F1
#
_entry.id   AF-A0AAJ1UU37-F1
#
_cell.length_a   1.000
_cell.length_b   1.000
_cell.length_c   1.000
_cell.angle_alpha   90.00
_cell.angle_beta   90.00
_cell.angle_gamma   90.00
#
_symmetry.space_group_name_H-M   'P 1'
#
loop_
_entity.id
_entity.type
_entity.pdbx_description
1 polymer ?
#
loop_
_entity_poly.entity_id
_entity_poly.type
_entity_poly.pdbx_seq_one_letter_code
_entity_poly.pdbx_strand_id
1 'polypeptide(L)'
;MDQRGKIKKISKLEVLKTLSGFKLAFHKIYRSSGIEQFEYYEKLGKELLGEFKKRLLQKISSYIKEDKNPLSSINNFAEEMGFSDLRCESESEARDIREKLLKTENLNNALTCILDSKFISDTAPAFIAISDGVCRYKKLNIPKTSQHQLIFAALEGLLTSNCIDSNIDKDEDLELLNEFKLVGSKAIRLARKDCLEAGGEQALELFNNGLKDGNIGQHEDRRIKENPSSISREKMETCFHKYNPIGTAAQILSWDQEPLAEINYRGGCFLGKAAGVIDDFQDALEKNKIDIPSWQFYHIYLTKNVKKGLRLALEEGKNYIKEGEKARDMLPSDYSILPFLGVTFLALDMQLHVFYKRTMKKSYIFDSLF
;
A
#
# COMPACT_ATOMS: atom_id res chain seq x y z
N MET A 1 -18.35 -2.02 18.13
CA MET A 1 -18.86 -2.02 16.76
C MET A 1 -19.94 -0.95 16.72
N ASP A 2 -19.93 -0.06 15.72
CA ASP A 2 -21.18 0.61 15.37
C ASP A 2 -22.00 -0.31 14.46
N GLN A 3 -23.20 0.11 14.10
CA GLN A 3 -24.16 -0.68 13.32
C GLN A 3 -23.69 -0.98 11.88
N ARG A 4 -22.46 -0.63 11.49
CA ARG A 4 -21.89 -0.87 10.15
C ARG A 4 -20.62 -1.73 10.18
N GLY A 5 -20.33 -2.42 11.29
CA GLY A 5 -19.19 -3.35 11.36
C GLY A 5 -17.80 -2.69 11.37
N LYS A 6 -17.66 -1.39 11.11
CA LYS A 6 -16.36 -0.70 11.12
C LYS A 6 -15.76 -0.66 12.54
N ILE A 7 -14.47 -0.93 12.64
CA ILE A 7 -13.73 -0.76 13.90
C ILE A 7 -13.84 0.71 14.35
N LYS A 8 -14.16 0.92 15.63
CA LYS A 8 -14.10 2.26 16.23
C LYS A 8 -12.70 2.85 16.02
N LYS A 9 -12.64 4.10 15.51
CA LYS A 9 -11.42 4.92 15.47
C LYS A 9 -10.61 4.73 16.76
N ILE A 10 -9.28 4.62 16.64
CA ILE A 10 -8.38 4.46 17.77
C ILE A 10 -8.65 5.60 18.77
N SER A 11 -9.03 5.27 20.01
CA SER A 11 -9.34 6.28 21.01
C SER A 11 -8.05 6.89 21.58
N LYS A 12 -8.10 8.16 22.01
CA LYS A 12 -6.96 8.83 22.68
C LYS A 12 -6.41 8.03 23.86
N LEU A 13 -7.30 7.38 24.62
CA LEU A 13 -6.91 6.54 25.76
C LEU A 13 -6.12 5.29 25.32
N GLU A 14 -6.46 4.70 24.18
CA GLU A 14 -5.73 3.55 23.65
C GLU A 14 -4.36 3.94 23.12
N VAL A 15 -4.24 5.10 22.46
CA VAL A 15 -2.95 5.67 22.04
C VAL A 15 -2.03 5.83 23.25
N LEU A 16 -2.49 6.47 24.32
CA LEU A 16 -1.67 6.73 25.52
C LEU A 16 -1.28 5.46 26.30
N LYS A 17 -1.91 4.31 26.02
CA LYS A 17 -1.56 3.02 26.62
C LYS A 17 -0.44 2.29 25.89
N THR A 18 0.11 2.85 24.81
CA THR A 18 1.32 2.33 24.15
C THR A 18 2.49 3.27 24.40
N LEU A 19 3.72 2.73 24.46
CA LEU A 19 4.92 3.55 24.67
C LEU A 19 5.08 4.58 23.54
N SER A 20 4.88 4.15 22.29
CA SER A 20 4.98 5.02 21.12
C SER A 20 3.85 6.04 21.04
N GLY A 21 2.62 5.69 21.43
CA GLY A 21 1.53 6.65 21.53
C GLY A 21 1.72 7.68 22.64
N PHE A 22 2.31 7.29 23.77
CA PHE A 22 2.76 8.23 24.79
C PHE A 22 3.85 9.18 24.25
N LYS A 23 4.88 8.66 23.57
CA LYS A 23 5.91 9.49 22.92
C LYS A 23 5.29 10.47 21.90
N LEU A 24 4.37 10.03 21.06
CA LEU A 24 3.65 10.89 20.11
C LEU A 24 2.90 12.02 20.83
N ALA A 25 2.25 11.72 21.96
CA ALA A 25 1.58 12.74 22.76
C ALA A 25 2.58 13.79 23.29
N PHE A 26 3.76 13.36 23.74
CA PHE A 26 4.85 14.29 24.11
C PHE A 26 5.28 15.17 22.94
N HIS A 27 5.59 14.56 21.79
CA HIS A 27 5.95 15.29 20.59
C HIS A 27 4.90 16.34 20.20
N LYS A 28 3.61 16.04 20.41
CA LYS A 28 2.50 16.98 20.16
C LYS A 28 2.41 18.09 21.20
N ILE A 29 2.59 17.79 22.49
CA ILE A 29 2.58 18.79 23.58
C ILE A 29 3.69 19.82 23.37
N TYR A 30 4.89 19.34 23.03
CA TYR A 30 6.06 20.20 22.84
C TYR A 30 6.17 20.79 21.42
N ARG A 31 5.20 20.51 20.54
CA ARG A 31 5.23 20.92 19.12
C ARG A 31 6.60 20.66 18.49
N SER A 32 7.10 19.43 18.65
CA SER A 32 8.38 19.06 18.06
C SER A 32 8.33 19.22 16.53
N SER A 33 9.47 19.55 15.92
CA SER A 33 9.60 19.67 14.46
C SER A 33 9.05 18.46 13.70
N GLY A 34 9.19 17.25 14.27
CA GLY A 34 8.64 16.03 13.67
C GLY A 34 7.11 16.04 13.55
N ILE A 35 6.38 16.54 14.56
CA ILE A 35 4.92 16.63 14.51
C ILE A 35 4.48 17.73 13.57
N GLU A 36 5.18 18.87 13.55
CA GLU A 36 4.89 19.95 12.60
C GLU A 36 5.07 19.47 11.15
N GLN A 37 6.16 18.75 10.85
CA GLN A 37 6.36 18.14 9.54
C GLN A 37 5.32 17.06 9.23
N PHE A 38 4.96 16.23 10.22
CA PHE A 38 3.93 15.20 10.03
C PHE A 38 2.58 15.82 9.67
N GLU A 39 2.11 16.82 10.42
CA GLU A 39 0.86 17.53 10.13
C GLU A 39 0.93 18.29 8.79
N TYR A 40 2.11 18.83 8.43
CA TYR A 40 2.35 19.47 7.13
C TYR A 40 2.22 18.49 5.95
N TYR A 41 2.94 17.37 5.98
CA TYR A 41 2.88 16.37 4.91
C TYR A 41 1.54 15.64 4.86
N GLU A 42 0.88 15.42 6.00
CA GLU A 42 -0.49 14.89 6.03
C GLU A 42 -1.47 15.83 5.30
N LYS A 43 -1.35 17.15 5.53
CA LYS A 43 -2.18 18.14 4.84
C LYS A 43 -1.90 18.14 3.33
N LEU A 44 -0.63 18.20 2.92
CA LEU A 44 -0.26 18.15 1.51
C LEU A 44 -0.70 16.85 0.84
N GLY A 45 -0.59 15.71 1.52
CA GLY A 45 -1.06 14.42 1.03
C GLY A 45 -2.55 14.45 0.70
N LYS A 46 -3.38 15.02 1.58
CA LYS A 46 -4.83 15.15 1.35
C LYS A 46 -5.16 16.06 0.16
N GLU A 47 -4.46 17.19 0.03
CA GLU A 47 -4.63 18.11 -1.09
C GLU A 47 -4.23 17.42 -2.41
N LEU A 48 -3.06 16.77 -2.44
CA LEU A 48 -2.53 16.06 -3.60
C LEU A 48 -3.41 14.87 -4.01
N LEU A 49 -3.99 14.12 -3.06
CA LEU A 49 -4.93 13.03 -3.35
C LEU A 49 -6.22 13.56 -3.99
N GLY A 50 -6.68 14.75 -3.61
CA GLY A 50 -7.82 15.40 -4.26
C GLY A 50 -7.55 15.76 -5.72
N GLU A 51 -6.34 16.25 -6.01
CA GLU A 51 -5.88 16.49 -7.39
C GLU A 51 -5.69 15.19 -8.16
N PHE A 52 -5.07 14.20 -7.53
CA PHE A 52 -4.83 12.88 -8.09
C PHE A 52 -6.13 12.23 -8.56
N LYS A 53 -7.15 12.18 -7.70
CA LYS A 53 -8.46 11.58 -8.04
C LYS A 53 -9.10 12.25 -9.26
N LYS A 54 -9.07 13.58 -9.33
CA LYS A 54 -9.61 14.34 -10.46
C LYS A 54 -8.85 14.03 -11.75
N ARG A 55 -7.52 14.04 -11.68
CA ARG A 55 -6.64 13.72 -12.82
C ARG A 55 -6.88 12.29 -13.30
N LEU A 56 -6.92 11.34 -12.38
CA LEU A 56 -7.09 9.92 -12.66
C LEU A 56 -8.41 9.65 -13.38
N LEU A 57 -9.52 10.22 -12.88
CA LEU A 57 -10.83 10.15 -13.51
C LEU A 57 -10.79 10.65 -14.96
N GLN A 58 -10.16 11.81 -15.20
CA GLN A 58 -10.04 12.38 -16.54
C GLN A 58 -9.19 11.52 -17.47
N LYS A 59 -8.01 11.09 -17.03
CA LYS A 59 -7.05 10.33 -17.84
C LYS A 59 -7.56 8.94 -18.17
N ILE A 60 -8.08 8.21 -17.18
CA ILE A 60 -8.66 6.88 -17.39
C ILE A 60 -9.90 6.98 -18.28
N SER A 61 -10.77 7.97 -18.10
CA SER A 61 -11.91 8.19 -19.00
C SER A 61 -11.47 8.38 -20.46
N SER A 62 -10.41 9.15 -20.72
CA SER A 62 -9.84 9.32 -22.07
C SER A 62 -9.34 7.98 -22.63
N TYR A 63 -8.57 7.22 -21.83
CA TYR A 63 -8.04 5.93 -22.27
C TYR A 63 -9.13 4.91 -22.57
N ILE A 64 -10.23 4.88 -21.80
CA ILE A 64 -11.36 4.00 -22.06
C ILE A 64 -12.10 4.40 -23.34
N LYS A 65 -12.27 5.71 -23.60
CA LYS A 65 -12.88 6.22 -24.84
C LYS A 65 -12.07 5.83 -26.07
N GLU A 66 -10.75 5.98 -26.00
CA GLU A 66 -9.81 5.68 -27.08
C GLU A 66 -9.57 4.18 -27.28
N ASP A 67 -9.88 3.34 -26.30
CA ASP A 67 -9.69 1.90 -26.38
C ASP A 67 -10.71 1.25 -27.32
N LYS A 68 -10.22 0.88 -28.51
CA LYS A 68 -11.00 0.19 -29.54
C LYS A 68 -11.10 -1.32 -29.33
N ASN A 69 -10.24 -1.89 -28.47
CA ASN A 69 -10.22 -3.32 -28.20
C ASN A 69 -10.03 -3.58 -26.69
N PRO A 70 -11.09 -3.37 -25.89
CA PRO A 70 -11.03 -3.58 -24.44
C PRO A 70 -10.69 -5.02 -24.06
N LEU A 71 -11.10 -6.01 -24.87
CA LEU A 71 -10.78 -7.42 -24.61
C LEU A 71 -9.26 -7.65 -24.65
N SER A 72 -8.60 -7.22 -25.71
CA SER A 72 -7.14 -7.33 -25.82
C SER A 72 -6.43 -6.53 -24.72
N SER A 73 -6.91 -5.33 -24.40
CA SER A 73 -6.33 -4.52 -23.33
C SER A 73 -6.40 -5.19 -21.96
N ILE A 74 -7.52 -5.84 -21.63
CA ILE A 74 -7.70 -6.55 -20.36
C ILE A 74 -6.85 -7.83 -20.36
N ASN A 75 -6.89 -8.62 -21.44
CA ASN A 75 -6.20 -9.90 -21.47
C ASN A 75 -4.68 -9.75 -21.54
N ASN A 76 -4.15 -8.73 -22.22
CA ASN A 76 -2.72 -8.42 -22.19
C ASN A 76 -2.29 -8.03 -20.76
N PHE A 77 -3.11 -7.25 -20.05
CA PHE A 77 -2.85 -6.92 -18.64
C PHE A 77 -2.87 -8.18 -17.76
N ALA A 78 -3.87 -9.05 -17.93
CA ALA A 78 -3.97 -10.31 -17.20
C ALA A 78 -2.78 -11.24 -17.45
N GLU A 79 -2.31 -11.32 -18.71
CA GLU A 79 -1.14 -12.09 -19.10
C GLU A 79 0.14 -11.52 -18.49
N GLU A 80 0.31 -10.20 -18.53
CA GLU A 80 1.47 -9.53 -17.95
C GLU A 80 1.55 -9.74 -16.44
N MET A 81 0.40 -9.68 -15.73
CA MET A 81 0.35 -9.91 -14.29
C MET A 81 0.41 -11.41 -13.94
N GLY A 82 0.06 -12.28 -14.89
CA GLY A 82 0.05 -13.73 -14.73
C GLY A 82 -1.19 -14.28 -14.01
N PHE A 83 -2.29 -13.54 -13.89
CA PHE A 83 -3.49 -13.97 -13.17
C PHE A 83 -4.67 -14.21 -14.11
N SER A 84 -5.19 -15.44 -14.13
CA SER A 84 -6.35 -15.80 -14.95
C SER A 84 -7.64 -15.10 -14.52
N ASP A 85 -7.78 -14.76 -13.24
CA ASP A 85 -8.95 -14.07 -12.67
C ASP A 85 -9.16 -12.65 -13.24
N LEU A 86 -8.10 -12.07 -13.82
CA LEU A 86 -8.15 -10.78 -14.50
C LEU A 86 -8.62 -10.88 -15.95
N ARG A 87 -8.73 -12.10 -16.51
CA ARG A 87 -9.14 -12.27 -17.90
C ARG A 87 -10.61 -11.93 -18.09
N CYS A 88 -10.91 -11.50 -19.31
CA CYS A 88 -12.25 -11.33 -19.83
C CYS A 88 -12.52 -12.45 -20.84
N GLU A 89 -13.67 -13.09 -20.74
CA GLU A 89 -13.99 -14.33 -21.46
C GLU A 89 -14.45 -14.06 -22.90
N SER A 90 -15.06 -12.91 -23.17
CA SER A 90 -15.64 -12.60 -24.48
C SER A 90 -15.57 -11.12 -24.85
N GLU A 91 -15.68 -10.84 -26.15
CA GLU A 91 -15.80 -9.47 -26.65
C GLU A 91 -17.04 -8.75 -26.13
N SER A 92 -18.14 -9.49 -25.88
CA SER A 92 -19.38 -8.91 -25.34
C SER A 92 -19.16 -8.40 -23.91
N GLU A 93 -18.57 -9.24 -23.05
CA GLU A 93 -18.25 -8.85 -21.67
C GLU A 93 -17.32 -7.63 -21.64
N ALA A 94 -16.26 -7.63 -22.45
CA ALA A 94 -15.33 -6.50 -22.51
C ALA A 94 -16.01 -5.20 -22.98
N ARG A 95 -16.97 -5.30 -23.91
CA ARG A 95 -17.76 -4.17 -24.39
C ARG A 95 -18.68 -3.64 -23.32
N ASP A 96 -19.37 -4.52 -22.59
CA ASP A 96 -20.29 -4.14 -21.51
C ASP A 96 -19.54 -3.42 -20.38
N ILE A 97 -18.36 -3.93 -19.98
CA ILE A 97 -17.47 -3.28 -19.01
C ILE A 97 -17.11 -1.86 -19.47
N ARG A 98 -16.66 -1.74 -20.73
CA ARG A 98 -16.29 -0.45 -21.32
C ARG A 98 -17.47 0.52 -21.34
N GLU A 99 -18.64 0.09 -21.79
CA GLU A 99 -19.85 0.93 -21.85
C GLU A 99 -20.31 1.39 -20.47
N LYS A 100 -20.22 0.50 -19.46
CA LYS A 100 -20.51 0.85 -18.07
C LYS A 100 -19.56 1.92 -17.55
N LEU A 101 -18.24 1.79 -17.81
CA LEU A 101 -17.21 2.73 -17.37
C LEU A 101 -17.14 4.04 -18.18
N LEU A 102 -17.74 4.10 -19.37
CA LEU A 102 -17.88 5.36 -20.10
C LEU A 102 -18.83 6.35 -19.40
N LYS A 103 -19.70 5.86 -18.52
CA LYS A 103 -20.51 6.71 -17.63
C LYS A 103 -19.63 7.23 -16.49
N THR A 104 -19.45 8.55 -16.43
CA THR A 104 -18.56 9.21 -15.45
C THR A 104 -18.84 8.81 -14.02
N GLU A 105 -20.11 8.65 -13.64
CA GLU A 105 -20.52 8.24 -12.30
C GLU A 105 -19.98 6.84 -11.94
N ASN A 106 -20.10 5.88 -12.85
CA ASN A 106 -19.64 4.50 -12.64
C ASN A 106 -18.11 4.44 -12.52
N LEU A 107 -17.39 5.14 -13.40
CA LEU A 107 -15.93 5.21 -13.30
C LEU A 107 -15.49 5.90 -12.01
N ASN A 108 -16.13 7.01 -11.64
CA ASN A 108 -15.82 7.69 -10.39
C ASN A 108 -16.12 6.80 -9.17
N ASN A 109 -17.19 6.00 -9.21
CA ASN A 109 -17.49 5.03 -8.16
C ASN A 109 -16.37 3.97 -8.06
N ALA A 110 -16.02 3.32 -9.17
CA ALA A 110 -14.95 2.32 -9.21
C ALA A 110 -13.62 2.88 -8.70
N LEU A 111 -13.23 4.07 -9.14
CA LEU A 111 -12.01 4.73 -8.65
C LEU A 111 -12.11 5.10 -7.17
N THR A 112 -13.28 5.51 -6.68
CA THR A 112 -13.46 5.84 -5.25
C THR A 112 -13.30 4.61 -4.39
N CYS A 113 -13.92 3.48 -4.75
CA CYS A 113 -13.79 2.22 -4.02
C CYS A 113 -12.31 1.81 -3.88
N ILE A 114 -11.55 1.79 -4.99
CA ILE A 114 -10.14 1.38 -4.95
C ILE A 114 -9.26 2.40 -4.16
N LEU A 115 -9.53 3.70 -4.32
CA LEU A 115 -8.77 4.76 -3.65
C LEU A 115 -9.11 4.91 -2.16
N ASP A 116 -10.29 4.45 -1.73
CA ASP A 116 -10.69 4.46 -0.32
C ASP A 116 -9.94 3.40 0.51
N SER A 117 -9.04 2.62 -0.11
CA SER A 117 -8.06 1.84 0.64
C SER A 117 -7.21 2.77 1.52
N LYS A 118 -7.20 2.48 2.82
CA LYS A 118 -6.43 3.23 3.82
C LYS A 118 -4.94 3.33 3.41
N PHE A 119 -4.45 2.29 2.75
CA PHE A 119 -3.09 2.14 2.25
C PHE A 119 -2.65 3.25 1.28
N ILE A 120 -3.47 3.62 0.28
CA ILE A 120 -3.12 4.69 -0.66
C ILE A 120 -3.10 6.05 0.05
N SER A 121 -4.11 6.29 0.91
CA SER A 121 -4.24 7.58 1.60
C SER A 121 -3.11 7.86 2.60
N ASP A 122 -2.62 6.81 3.28
CA ASP A 122 -1.56 6.91 4.28
C ASP A 122 -0.15 6.99 3.65
N THR A 123 0.00 6.57 2.39
CA THR A 123 1.31 6.54 1.70
C THR A 123 1.66 7.86 1.02
N ALA A 124 0.68 8.62 0.54
CA ALA A 124 0.92 9.88 -0.18
C ALA A 124 1.78 10.90 0.62
N PRO A 125 1.55 11.16 1.92
CA PRO A 125 2.41 12.02 2.72
C PRO A 125 3.89 11.60 2.72
N ALA A 126 4.15 10.29 2.79
CA ALA A 126 5.50 9.75 2.80
C ALA A 126 6.20 9.94 1.45
N PHE A 127 5.50 9.72 0.33
CA PHE A 127 6.02 9.96 -1.01
C PHE A 127 6.38 11.43 -1.25
N ILE A 128 5.52 12.36 -0.81
CA ILE A 128 5.80 13.79 -0.89
C ILE A 128 7.04 14.13 -0.06
N ALA A 129 7.11 13.65 1.19
CA ALA A 129 8.24 13.90 2.08
C ALA A 129 9.55 13.37 1.50
N ILE A 130 9.57 12.15 0.96
CA ILE A 130 10.77 11.54 0.35
C ILE A 130 11.28 12.40 -0.81
N SER A 131 10.40 12.74 -1.77
CA SER A 131 10.79 13.57 -2.92
C SER A 131 11.31 14.94 -2.47
N ASP A 132 10.65 15.57 -1.49
CA ASP A 132 11.10 16.84 -0.90
C ASP A 132 12.47 16.72 -0.22
N GLY A 133 12.66 15.67 0.58
CA GLY A 133 13.89 15.42 1.31
C GLY A 133 15.08 15.27 0.38
N VAL A 134 14.93 14.47 -0.67
CA VAL A 134 15.98 14.27 -1.69
C VAL A 134 16.26 15.57 -2.43
N CYS A 135 15.23 16.24 -2.95
CA CYS A 135 15.40 17.49 -3.70
C CYS A 135 16.12 18.56 -2.87
N ARG A 136 15.75 18.72 -1.60
CA ARG A 136 16.40 19.72 -0.71
C ARG A 136 17.84 19.35 -0.40
N TYR A 137 18.10 18.09 -0.02
CA TYR A 137 19.42 17.65 0.38
C TYR A 137 20.43 17.68 -0.79
N LYS A 138 20.02 17.16 -1.95
CA LYS A 138 20.85 17.14 -3.17
C LYS A 138 20.77 18.46 -3.96
N LYS A 139 19.98 19.44 -3.49
CA LYS A 139 19.76 20.75 -4.13
C LYS A 139 19.29 20.61 -5.59
N LEU A 140 18.43 19.62 -5.85
CA LEU A 140 17.88 19.38 -7.18
C LEU A 140 16.82 20.43 -7.50
N ASN A 141 16.89 21.00 -8.72
CA ASN A 141 15.90 21.95 -9.21
C ASN A 141 14.82 21.26 -10.05
N ILE A 142 14.16 20.25 -9.46
CA ILE A 142 13.09 19.51 -10.13
C ILE A 142 11.78 20.30 -10.06
N PRO A 143 11.10 20.58 -11.19
CA PRO A 143 9.80 21.24 -11.18
C PRO A 143 8.79 20.49 -10.32
N LYS A 144 7.98 21.23 -9.54
CA LYS A 144 6.94 20.62 -8.70
C LYS A 144 5.93 19.80 -9.49
N THR A 145 5.66 20.18 -10.74
CA THR A 145 4.84 19.41 -11.66
C THR A 145 5.41 18.02 -11.93
N SER A 146 6.72 17.91 -12.17
CA SER A 146 7.40 16.62 -12.38
C SER A 146 7.42 15.79 -11.09
N GLN A 147 7.60 16.43 -9.94
CA GLN A 147 7.50 15.74 -8.64
C GLN A 147 6.11 15.16 -8.42
N HIS A 148 5.06 15.95 -8.62
CA HIS A 148 3.69 15.47 -8.46
C HIS A 148 3.37 14.36 -9.47
N GLN A 149 3.87 14.47 -10.71
CA GLN A 149 3.66 13.45 -11.74
C GLN A 149 4.28 12.10 -11.36
N LEU A 150 5.51 12.05 -10.84
CA LEU A 150 6.08 10.79 -10.33
C LEU A 150 5.38 10.27 -9.08
N ILE A 151 4.91 11.15 -8.20
CA ILE A 151 4.10 10.73 -7.05
C ILE A 151 2.78 10.11 -7.53
N PHE A 152 2.13 10.68 -8.55
CA PHE A 152 0.94 10.10 -9.17
C PHE A 152 1.24 8.75 -9.80
N ALA A 153 2.36 8.59 -10.53
CA ALA A 153 2.76 7.30 -11.08
C ALA A 153 2.91 6.22 -10.00
N ALA A 154 3.52 6.58 -8.86
CA ALA A 154 3.63 5.67 -7.72
C ALA A 154 2.25 5.27 -7.15
N LEU A 155 1.33 6.24 -6.98
CA LEU A 155 -0.03 5.97 -6.49
C LEU A 155 -0.86 5.15 -7.51
N GLU A 156 -0.64 5.34 -8.82
CA GLU A 156 -1.25 4.54 -9.88
C GLU A 156 -0.76 3.08 -9.88
N GLY A 157 0.52 2.87 -9.54
CA GLY A 157 1.06 1.54 -9.29
C GLY A 157 0.37 0.84 -8.11
N LEU A 158 0.19 1.54 -6.98
CA LEU A 158 -0.55 1.01 -5.83
C LEU A 158 -2.01 0.72 -6.17
N LEU A 159 -2.68 1.62 -6.91
CA LEU A 159 -4.04 1.40 -7.39
C LEU A 159 -4.14 0.15 -8.28
N THR A 160 -3.17 -0.06 -9.15
CA THR A 160 -3.10 -1.27 -9.99
C THR A 160 -2.98 -2.52 -9.12
N SER A 161 -2.14 -2.49 -8.08
CA SER A 161 -2.01 -3.59 -7.12
C SER A 161 -3.33 -3.90 -6.43
N ASN A 162 -4.08 -2.88 -6.00
CA ASN A 162 -5.39 -3.08 -5.38
C ASN A 162 -6.41 -3.68 -6.36
N CYS A 163 -6.44 -3.24 -7.63
CA CYS A 163 -7.30 -3.87 -8.64
C CYS A 163 -7.01 -5.38 -8.77
N ILE A 164 -5.73 -5.75 -8.77
CA ILE A 164 -5.30 -7.16 -8.86
C ILE A 164 -5.77 -7.92 -7.62
N ASP A 165 -5.51 -7.37 -6.44
CA ASP A 165 -5.83 -7.97 -5.15
C ASP A 165 -7.34 -8.23 -5.02
N SER A 166 -8.18 -7.23 -5.27
CA SER A 166 -9.65 -7.38 -5.22
C SER A 166 -10.18 -8.45 -6.17
N ASN A 167 -9.60 -8.55 -7.38
CA ASN A 167 -9.99 -9.57 -8.36
C ASN A 167 -9.58 -10.99 -7.96
N ILE A 168 -8.44 -11.16 -7.27
CA ILE A 168 -7.96 -12.45 -6.77
C ILE A 168 -8.75 -12.88 -5.54
N ASP A 169 -8.94 -11.96 -4.59
CA ASP A 169 -9.45 -12.26 -3.26
C ASP A 169 -10.97 -12.37 -3.23
N LYS A 170 -11.65 -11.59 -4.08
CA LYS A 170 -13.12 -11.58 -4.20
C LYS A 170 -13.79 -11.42 -2.83
N ASP A 171 -13.20 -10.61 -1.96
CA ASP A 171 -13.68 -10.37 -0.60
C ASP A 171 -14.34 -8.99 -0.44
N GLU A 172 -14.01 -8.04 -1.32
CA GLU A 172 -14.56 -6.68 -1.34
C GLU A 172 -15.10 -6.30 -2.73
N ASP A 173 -16.12 -5.42 -2.74
CA ASP A 173 -16.67 -4.77 -3.93
C ASP A 173 -16.93 -5.72 -5.12
N LEU A 174 -17.53 -6.88 -4.84
CA LEU A 174 -17.81 -7.97 -5.80
C LEU A 174 -18.50 -7.49 -7.09
N GLU A 175 -19.33 -6.46 -7.00
CA GLU A 175 -20.08 -5.88 -8.13
C GLU A 175 -19.22 -5.05 -9.09
N LEU A 176 -17.98 -4.72 -8.70
CA LEU A 176 -17.04 -3.87 -9.44
C LEU A 176 -15.80 -4.63 -9.95
N LEU A 177 -15.69 -5.94 -9.69
CA LEU A 177 -14.51 -6.73 -10.06
C LEU A 177 -14.23 -6.69 -11.57
N ASN A 178 -15.27 -6.64 -12.41
CA ASN A 178 -15.09 -6.57 -13.86
C ASN A 178 -14.57 -5.19 -14.31
N GLU A 179 -15.03 -4.12 -13.68
CA GLU A 179 -14.54 -2.76 -13.89
C GLU A 179 -13.08 -2.61 -13.49
N PHE A 180 -12.68 -3.24 -12.39
CA PHE A 180 -11.31 -3.20 -11.89
C PHE A 180 -10.32 -3.79 -12.89
N LYS A 181 -10.71 -4.81 -13.68
CA LYS A 181 -9.89 -5.34 -14.78
C LYS A 181 -9.51 -4.25 -15.79
N LEU A 182 -10.49 -3.48 -16.27
CA LEU A 182 -10.25 -2.42 -17.26
C LEU A 182 -9.59 -1.18 -16.64
N VAL A 183 -9.95 -0.83 -15.40
CA VAL A 183 -9.34 0.29 -14.68
C VAL A 183 -7.87 0.01 -14.40
N GLY A 184 -7.51 -1.17 -13.87
CA GLY A 184 -6.13 -1.58 -13.62
C GLY A 184 -5.29 -1.57 -14.90
N SER A 185 -5.85 -2.13 -15.99
CA SER A 185 -5.30 -2.07 -17.35
C SER A 185 -4.95 -0.65 -17.81
N LYS A 186 -5.75 0.37 -17.45
CA LYS A 186 -5.49 1.77 -17.82
C LYS A 186 -4.56 2.47 -16.84
N ALA A 187 -4.65 2.16 -15.55
CA ALA A 187 -3.83 2.75 -14.49
C ALA A 187 -2.35 2.40 -14.69
N ILE A 188 -2.02 1.13 -14.95
CA ILE A 188 -0.63 0.72 -15.20
C ILE A 188 -0.02 1.39 -16.43
N ARG A 189 -0.82 1.58 -17.49
CA ARG A 189 -0.40 2.32 -18.69
C ARG A 189 -0.13 3.79 -18.37
N LEU A 190 -0.96 4.41 -17.54
CA LEU A 190 -0.79 5.80 -17.11
C LEU A 190 0.48 5.96 -16.25
N ALA A 191 0.70 5.03 -15.31
CA ALA A 191 1.86 5.05 -14.43
C ALA A 191 3.17 4.98 -15.22
N ARG A 192 3.26 4.05 -16.18
CA ARG A 192 4.41 3.93 -17.08
C ARG A 192 4.68 5.20 -17.86
N LYS A 193 3.61 5.80 -18.40
CA LYS A 193 3.71 7.05 -19.15
C LYS A 193 4.23 8.18 -18.26
N ASP A 194 3.69 8.32 -17.06
CA ASP A 194 4.11 9.35 -16.12
C ASP A 194 5.54 9.15 -15.61
N CYS A 195 5.95 7.90 -15.35
CA CYS A 195 7.34 7.55 -15.06
C CYS A 195 8.27 8.00 -16.17
N LEU A 196 7.95 7.67 -17.42
CA LEU A 196 8.78 8.01 -18.57
C LEU A 196 8.84 9.53 -18.81
N GLU A 197 7.70 10.23 -18.75
CA GLU A 197 7.63 11.67 -19.01
C GLU A 197 8.31 12.51 -17.93
N ALA A 198 8.20 12.13 -16.65
CA ALA A 198 8.73 12.92 -15.55
C ALA A 198 10.09 12.45 -15.02
N GLY A 199 10.37 11.15 -15.07
CA GLY A 199 11.59 10.52 -14.51
C GLY A 199 12.46 9.79 -15.54
N GLY A 200 12.06 9.73 -16.81
CA GLY A 200 12.83 9.08 -17.87
C GLY A 200 12.83 7.56 -17.83
N GLU A 201 13.68 6.96 -18.68
CA GLU A 201 13.78 5.50 -18.86
C GLU A 201 14.12 4.78 -17.56
N GLN A 202 14.95 5.38 -16.71
CA GLN A 202 15.32 4.76 -15.44
C GLN A 202 14.14 4.65 -14.46
N ALA A 203 13.32 5.69 -14.36
CA ALA A 203 12.12 5.64 -13.52
C ALA A 203 11.12 4.59 -14.06
N LEU A 204 10.99 4.47 -15.38
CA LEU A 204 10.17 3.44 -16.02
C LEU A 204 10.71 2.03 -15.77
N GLU A 205 12.02 1.83 -15.84
CA GLU A 205 12.68 0.55 -15.56
C GLU A 205 12.46 0.14 -14.10
N LEU A 206 12.73 1.03 -13.15
CA LEU A 206 12.48 0.81 -11.73
C LEU A 206 11.01 0.45 -11.48
N PHE A 207 10.07 1.19 -12.08
CA PHE A 207 8.64 0.91 -11.96
C PHE A 207 8.30 -0.51 -12.44
N ASN A 208 8.79 -0.89 -13.61
CA ASN A 208 8.53 -2.23 -14.16
C ASN A 208 9.18 -3.34 -13.33
N ASN A 209 10.34 -3.10 -12.72
CA ASN A 209 11.00 -4.06 -11.84
C ASN A 209 10.24 -4.21 -10.52
N GLY A 210 9.79 -3.10 -9.91
CA GLY A 210 8.98 -3.17 -8.69
C GLY A 210 7.64 -3.83 -8.92
N LEU A 211 7.01 -3.62 -10.07
CA LEU A 211 5.79 -4.33 -10.46
C LEU A 211 6.01 -5.84 -10.55
N LYS A 212 7.11 -6.29 -11.18
CA LYS A 212 7.46 -7.73 -11.22
C LYS A 212 7.66 -8.31 -9.83
N ASP A 213 8.38 -7.60 -8.95
CA ASP A 213 8.64 -8.05 -7.58
C ASP A 213 7.35 -8.10 -6.73
N GLY A 214 6.49 -7.09 -6.85
CA GLY A 214 5.16 -7.12 -6.24
C GLY A 214 4.31 -8.30 -6.72
N ASN A 215 4.35 -8.59 -8.03
CA ASN A 215 3.64 -9.74 -8.60
C ASN A 215 4.18 -11.08 -8.06
N ILE A 216 5.48 -11.23 -7.83
CA ILE A 216 6.04 -12.43 -7.17
C ILE A 216 5.37 -12.63 -5.80
N GLY A 217 5.22 -11.56 -5.02
CA GLY A 217 4.52 -11.61 -3.74
C GLY A 217 3.05 -12.03 -3.88
N GLN A 218 2.32 -11.46 -4.84
CA GLN A 218 0.91 -11.80 -5.09
C GLN A 218 0.72 -13.24 -5.58
N HIS A 219 1.65 -13.77 -6.37
CA HIS A 219 1.62 -15.17 -6.79
C HIS A 219 1.81 -16.12 -5.62
N GLU A 220 2.76 -15.83 -4.73
CA GLU A 220 2.96 -16.66 -3.55
C GLU A 220 1.79 -16.53 -2.55
N ASP A 221 1.20 -15.34 -2.43
CA ASP A 221 -0.01 -15.11 -1.64
C ASP A 221 -1.16 -16.04 -2.08
N ARG A 222 -1.45 -16.06 -3.39
CA ARG A 222 -2.43 -16.98 -4.00
C ARG A 222 -2.10 -18.44 -3.74
N ARG A 223 -0.85 -18.87 -3.93
CA ARG A 223 -0.44 -20.27 -3.70
C ARG A 223 -0.68 -20.71 -2.26
N ILE A 224 -0.44 -19.82 -1.29
CA ILE A 224 -0.73 -20.12 0.11
C ILE A 224 -2.24 -20.15 0.35
N LYS A 225 -3.03 -19.26 -0.25
CA LYS A 225 -4.52 -19.32 -0.17
C LYS A 225 -5.08 -20.62 -0.71
N GLU A 226 -4.58 -21.11 -1.84
CA GLU A 226 -5.01 -22.37 -2.46
C GLU A 226 -4.58 -23.61 -1.66
N ASN A 227 -3.42 -23.55 -0.97
CA ASN A 227 -2.97 -24.60 -0.06
C ASN A 227 -2.39 -24.03 1.24
N PRO A 228 -3.25 -23.66 2.22
CA PRO A 228 -2.82 -23.00 3.46
C PRO A 228 -1.85 -23.84 4.29
N SER A 229 -1.95 -25.17 4.20
CA SER A 229 -1.06 -26.10 4.90
C SER A 229 0.38 -26.06 4.40
N SER A 230 0.61 -25.51 3.20
CA SER A 230 1.93 -25.40 2.59
C SER A 230 2.74 -24.20 3.08
N ILE A 231 2.19 -23.40 4.01
CA ILE A 231 2.80 -22.18 4.53
C ILE A 231 4.14 -22.46 5.20
N SER A 232 5.15 -21.65 4.89
CA SER A 232 6.49 -21.71 5.48
C SER A 232 7.02 -20.29 5.70
N ARG A 233 8.14 -20.16 6.42
CA ARG A 233 8.77 -18.85 6.63
C ARG A 233 9.19 -18.20 5.30
N GLU A 234 9.86 -18.96 4.44
CA GLU A 234 10.34 -18.51 3.13
C GLU A 234 9.19 -18.04 2.23
N LYS A 235 8.07 -18.78 2.23
CA LYS A 235 6.88 -18.39 1.48
C LYS A 235 6.21 -17.15 2.06
N MET A 236 6.17 -17.00 3.37
CA MET A 236 5.68 -15.78 4.01
C MET A 236 6.56 -14.57 3.71
N GLU A 237 7.88 -14.74 3.74
CA GLU A 237 8.83 -13.68 3.36
C GLU A 237 8.63 -13.26 1.90
N THR A 238 8.46 -14.23 0.99
CA THR A 238 8.17 -14.00 -0.43
C THR A 238 6.80 -13.36 -0.64
N CYS A 239 5.74 -13.84 0.02
CA CYS A 239 4.40 -13.25 -0.02
C CYS A 239 4.44 -11.76 0.35
N PHE A 240 5.21 -11.40 1.39
CA PHE A 240 5.38 -10.02 1.82
C PHE A 240 6.15 -9.13 0.83
N HIS A 241 6.67 -9.67 -0.29
CA HIS A 241 7.17 -8.87 -1.40
C HIS A 241 6.07 -8.05 -2.09
N LYS A 242 4.78 -8.39 -1.88
CA LYS A 242 3.65 -7.58 -2.36
C LYS A 242 3.70 -6.13 -1.87
N TYR A 243 4.45 -5.86 -0.79
CA TYR A 243 4.69 -4.51 -0.26
C TYR A 243 5.98 -3.83 -0.74
N ASN A 244 6.88 -4.54 -1.43
CA ASN A 244 8.11 -3.97 -2.00
C ASN A 244 7.87 -2.87 -3.06
N PRO A 245 6.73 -2.80 -3.79
CA PRO A 245 6.40 -1.65 -4.63
C PRO A 245 6.44 -0.30 -3.91
N ILE A 246 6.21 -0.24 -2.58
CA ILE A 246 6.40 1.00 -1.81
C ILE A 246 7.87 1.43 -1.80
N GLY A 247 8.79 0.48 -1.59
CA GLY A 247 10.22 0.74 -1.69
C GLY A 247 10.61 1.19 -3.08
N THR A 248 10.09 0.54 -4.12
CA THR A 248 10.34 0.94 -5.51
C THR A 248 9.87 2.37 -5.77
N ALA A 249 8.67 2.74 -5.30
CA ALA A 249 8.17 4.11 -5.40
C ALA A 249 9.08 5.10 -4.66
N ALA A 250 9.53 4.77 -3.45
CA ALA A 250 10.48 5.59 -2.70
C ALA A 250 11.83 5.76 -3.45
N GLN A 251 12.29 4.71 -4.14
CA GLN A 251 13.48 4.74 -4.98
C GLN A 251 13.31 5.66 -6.19
N ILE A 252 12.20 5.53 -6.92
CA ILE A 252 11.85 6.39 -8.06
C ILE A 252 11.80 7.86 -7.62
N LEU A 253 11.16 8.14 -6.49
CA LEU A 253 11.05 9.47 -5.89
C LEU A 253 12.36 10.01 -5.34
N SER A 254 13.43 9.20 -5.38
CA SER A 254 14.79 9.62 -5.05
C SER A 254 15.58 10.10 -6.25
N TRP A 255 15.00 10.22 -7.44
CA TRP A 255 15.59 10.92 -8.59
C TRP A 255 17.01 10.44 -8.96
N ASP A 256 17.23 9.12 -8.93
CA ASP A 256 18.54 8.50 -9.19
C ASP A 256 19.68 8.98 -8.28
N GLN A 257 19.35 9.41 -7.06
CA GLN A 257 20.35 9.95 -6.14
C GLN A 257 20.89 8.86 -5.21
N GLU A 258 21.90 8.12 -5.65
CA GLU A 258 22.62 7.21 -4.76
C GLU A 258 23.48 7.97 -3.71
N PRO A 259 23.68 7.39 -2.50
CA PRO A 259 23.08 6.16 -1.97
C PRO A 259 21.65 6.33 -1.40
N LEU A 260 21.02 7.51 -1.56
CA LEU A 260 19.71 7.80 -0.96
C LEU A 260 18.59 6.96 -1.58
N ALA A 261 18.69 6.65 -2.87
CA ALA A 261 17.71 5.82 -3.56
C ALA A 261 17.64 4.42 -2.96
N GLU A 262 18.78 3.75 -2.74
CA GLU A 262 18.82 2.45 -2.06
C GLU A 262 18.33 2.52 -0.60
N ILE A 263 18.72 3.57 0.14
CA ILE A 263 18.26 3.75 1.53
C ILE A 263 16.74 3.93 1.59
N ASN A 264 16.17 4.76 0.72
CA ASN A 264 14.74 5.00 0.64
C ASN A 264 13.98 3.78 0.13
N TYR A 265 14.55 3.01 -0.80
CA TYR A 265 14.02 1.71 -1.23
C TYR A 265 13.85 0.77 -0.04
N ARG A 266 14.94 0.54 0.71
CA ARG A 266 14.94 -0.33 1.89
C ARG A 266 13.93 0.16 2.93
N GLY A 267 13.93 1.45 3.24
CA GLY A 267 13.01 2.05 4.19
C GLY A 267 11.54 1.85 3.78
N GLY A 268 11.23 2.11 2.50
CA GLY A 268 9.88 1.94 1.95
C GLY A 268 9.40 0.49 1.96
N CYS A 269 10.24 -0.47 1.59
CA CYS A 269 9.90 -1.90 1.65
C CYS A 269 9.50 -2.33 3.08
N PHE A 270 10.30 -1.96 4.08
CA PHE A 270 10.03 -2.36 5.47
C PHE A 270 8.86 -1.61 6.11
N LEU A 271 8.66 -0.33 5.75
CA LEU A 271 7.47 0.42 6.12
C LEU A 271 6.21 -0.24 5.55
N GLY A 272 6.23 -0.63 4.27
CA GLY A 272 5.13 -1.34 3.62
C GLY A 272 4.81 -2.68 4.29
N LYS A 273 5.84 -3.49 4.57
CA LYS A 273 5.67 -4.78 5.28
C LYS A 273 5.12 -4.60 6.69
N ALA A 274 5.58 -3.58 7.43
CA ALA A 274 5.04 -3.26 8.74
C ALA A 274 3.56 -2.84 8.66
N ALA A 275 3.20 -2.02 7.66
CA ALA A 275 1.82 -1.63 7.40
C ALA A 275 0.95 -2.85 7.07
N GLY A 276 1.45 -3.80 6.28
CA GLY A 276 0.76 -5.08 6.02
C GLY A 276 0.44 -5.88 7.29
N VAL A 277 1.39 -6.00 8.23
CA VAL A 277 1.11 -6.69 9.51
C VAL A 277 0.05 -5.96 10.33
N ILE A 278 0.07 -4.62 10.32
CA ILE A 278 -0.94 -3.79 11.00
C ILE A 278 -2.32 -4.04 10.39
N ASP A 279 -2.38 -4.11 9.05
CA ASP A 279 -3.59 -4.37 8.28
C ASP A 279 -4.16 -5.75 8.61
N ASP A 280 -3.33 -6.81 8.59
CA ASP A 280 -3.75 -8.17 8.99
C ASP A 280 -4.37 -8.20 10.41
N PHE A 281 -3.85 -7.41 11.36
CA PHE A 281 -4.43 -7.32 12.71
C PHE A 281 -5.75 -6.55 12.72
N GLN A 282 -5.86 -5.51 11.90
CA GLN A 282 -7.06 -4.71 11.75
C GLN A 282 -8.16 -5.56 11.09
N ASP A 283 -7.87 -6.19 9.96
CA ASP A 283 -8.80 -7.05 9.23
C ASP A 283 -9.28 -8.21 10.09
N ALA A 284 -8.40 -8.81 10.90
CA ALA A 284 -8.81 -9.86 11.82
C ALA A 284 -9.90 -9.42 12.82
N LEU A 285 -9.93 -8.14 13.17
CA LEU A 285 -10.94 -7.55 14.04
C LEU A 285 -12.22 -7.15 13.31
N GLU A 286 -12.13 -6.76 12.03
CA GLU A 286 -13.26 -6.37 11.17
C GLU A 286 -14.02 -7.61 10.69
N LYS A 287 -13.27 -8.57 10.13
CA LYS A 287 -13.76 -9.82 9.55
C LYS A 287 -14.02 -10.91 10.61
N ASN A 288 -13.58 -10.70 11.86
CA ASN A 288 -13.57 -11.70 12.94
C ASN A 288 -12.96 -13.05 12.49
N LYS A 289 -11.92 -12.99 11.64
CA LYS A 289 -11.24 -14.15 11.06
C LYS A 289 -9.75 -13.84 10.92
N ILE A 290 -8.86 -14.82 11.07
CA ILE A 290 -7.45 -14.63 10.71
C ILE A 290 -7.28 -14.82 9.20
N ASP A 291 -6.70 -13.83 8.52
CA ASP A 291 -6.45 -13.91 7.08
C ASP A 291 -5.35 -14.89 6.73
N ILE A 292 -5.43 -15.41 5.50
CA ILE A 292 -4.50 -16.37 4.94
C ILE A 292 -4.06 -15.84 3.57
N PRO A 293 -2.76 -15.71 3.31
CA PRO A 293 -1.66 -15.81 4.27
C PRO A 293 -1.61 -14.61 5.23
N SER A 294 -1.09 -14.82 6.44
CA SER A 294 -0.71 -13.74 7.37
C SER A 294 0.32 -14.27 8.37
N TRP A 295 1.10 -13.38 9.00
CA TRP A 295 2.04 -13.81 10.05
C TRP A 295 1.30 -14.40 11.25
N GLN A 296 0.08 -13.92 11.52
CA GLN A 296 -0.84 -14.47 12.51
C GLN A 296 -1.11 -15.93 12.18
N PHE A 297 -1.61 -16.22 10.97
CA PHE A 297 -1.93 -17.59 10.56
C PHE A 297 -0.69 -18.50 10.59
N TYR A 298 0.45 -18.05 10.06
CA TYR A 298 1.70 -18.81 10.08
C TYR A 298 2.11 -19.25 11.49
N HIS A 299 2.19 -18.31 12.43
CA HIS A 299 2.63 -18.65 13.79
C HIS A 299 1.57 -19.42 14.58
N ILE A 300 0.29 -19.15 14.34
CA ILE A 300 -0.83 -19.93 14.90
C ILE A 300 -0.71 -21.38 14.41
N TYR A 301 -0.56 -21.59 13.11
CA TYR A 301 -0.41 -22.90 12.49
C TYR A 301 0.76 -23.71 13.07
N LEU A 302 1.91 -23.08 13.30
CA LEU A 302 3.09 -23.74 13.89
C LEU A 302 2.94 -24.03 15.39
N THR A 303 2.39 -23.07 16.14
CA THR A 303 2.38 -23.18 17.61
C THR A 303 1.15 -23.89 18.16
N LYS A 304 0.11 -24.09 17.33
CA LYS A 304 -1.21 -24.58 17.74
C LYS A 304 -1.80 -23.78 18.91
N ASN A 305 -1.49 -22.47 18.94
CA ASN A 305 -1.87 -21.60 20.04
C ASN A 305 -2.10 -20.17 19.53
N VAL A 306 -3.37 -19.73 19.54
CA VAL A 306 -3.78 -18.42 19.03
C VAL A 306 -3.00 -17.29 19.69
N LYS A 307 -3.00 -17.22 21.03
CA LYS A 307 -2.36 -16.12 21.78
C LYS A 307 -0.85 -16.06 21.53
N LYS A 308 -0.18 -17.22 21.50
CA LYS A 308 1.26 -17.29 21.20
C LYS A 308 1.54 -16.89 19.75
N GLY A 309 0.71 -17.32 18.81
CA GLY A 309 0.83 -16.96 17.39
C GLY A 309 0.67 -15.45 17.15
N LEU A 310 -0.37 -14.84 17.72
CA LEU A 310 -0.58 -13.38 17.64
C LEU A 310 0.60 -12.60 18.24
N ARG A 311 1.17 -13.08 19.36
CA ARG A 311 2.36 -12.44 19.96
C ARG A 311 3.58 -12.53 19.04
N LEU A 312 3.79 -13.65 18.35
CA LEU A 312 4.91 -13.79 17.41
C LEU A 312 4.71 -12.91 16.17
N ALA A 313 3.49 -12.81 15.64
CA ALA A 313 3.18 -11.91 14.53
C ALA A 313 3.43 -10.42 14.88
N LEU A 314 3.14 -10.01 16.12
CA LEU A 314 3.53 -8.69 16.63
C LEU A 314 5.05 -8.48 16.54
N GLU A 315 5.85 -9.47 16.91
CA GLU A 315 7.31 -9.35 16.87
C GLU A 315 7.83 -9.25 15.41
N GLU A 316 7.20 -9.94 14.45
CA GLU A 316 7.52 -9.76 13.03
C GLU A 316 7.22 -8.32 12.56
N GLY A 317 6.06 -7.77 12.92
CA GLY A 317 5.74 -6.36 12.63
C GLY A 317 6.76 -5.38 13.24
N LYS A 318 7.19 -5.62 14.50
CA LYS A 318 8.23 -4.80 15.14
C LYS A 318 9.60 -4.94 14.46
N ASN A 319 9.95 -6.13 13.99
CA ASN A 319 11.19 -6.36 13.26
C ASN A 319 11.21 -5.53 11.96
N TYR A 320 10.10 -5.50 11.21
CA TYR A 320 9.98 -4.64 10.04
C TYR A 320 10.12 -3.16 10.37
N ILE A 321 9.45 -2.67 11.42
CA ILE A 321 9.61 -1.27 11.88
C ILE A 321 11.07 -0.98 12.19
N LYS A 322 11.75 -1.86 12.93
CA LYS A 322 13.16 -1.70 13.30
C LYS A 322 14.10 -1.70 12.10
N GLU A 323 13.86 -2.54 11.09
CA GLU A 323 14.65 -2.52 9.85
C GLU A 323 14.42 -1.24 9.05
N GLY A 324 13.20 -0.71 9.03
CA GLY A 324 12.93 0.62 8.47
C GLY A 324 13.62 1.75 9.23
N GLU A 325 13.65 1.68 10.57
CA GLU A 325 14.39 2.66 11.38
C GLU A 325 15.90 2.61 11.11
N LYS A 326 16.49 1.42 10.91
CA LYS A 326 17.90 1.30 10.50
C LYS A 326 18.15 1.99 9.16
N ALA A 327 17.24 1.88 8.19
CA ALA A 327 17.36 2.61 6.93
C ALA A 327 17.28 4.13 7.16
N ARG A 328 16.37 4.60 8.03
CA ARG A 328 16.33 6.01 8.43
C ARG A 328 17.65 6.46 9.05
N ASP A 329 18.25 5.65 9.92
CA ASP A 329 19.50 5.98 10.61
C ASP A 329 20.72 5.99 9.67
N MET A 330 20.60 5.44 8.45
CA MET A 330 21.60 5.56 7.38
C MET A 330 21.51 6.88 6.61
N LEU A 331 20.41 7.63 6.72
CA LEU A 331 20.27 8.92 6.07
C LEU A 331 21.22 9.96 6.69
N PRO A 332 21.70 10.95 5.91
CA PRO A 332 22.54 12.03 6.43
C PRO A 332 21.89 12.76 7.60
N SER A 333 22.67 13.17 8.60
CA SER A 333 22.15 13.79 9.83
C SER A 333 21.41 15.12 9.60
N ASP A 334 21.72 15.81 8.50
CA ASP A 334 21.10 17.06 8.05
C ASP A 334 19.96 16.84 7.03
N TYR A 335 19.57 15.58 6.80
CA TYR A 335 18.47 15.24 5.91
C TYR A 335 17.13 15.74 6.47
N SER A 336 16.51 16.68 5.77
CA SER A 336 15.47 17.56 6.34
C SER A 336 14.20 16.86 6.85
N ILE A 337 13.92 15.64 6.38
CA ILE A 337 12.71 14.88 6.74
C ILE A 337 12.96 13.83 7.83
N LEU A 338 14.15 13.75 8.42
CA LEU A 338 14.42 12.85 9.54
C LEU A 338 13.40 13.00 10.69
N PRO A 339 12.98 14.22 11.10
CA PRO A 339 11.96 14.38 12.14
C PRO A 339 10.59 13.81 11.73
N PHE A 340 10.17 14.02 10.47
CA PHE A 340 8.96 13.41 9.91
C PHE A 340 9.01 11.89 10.00
N LEU A 341 10.09 11.28 9.49
CA LEU A 341 10.27 9.83 9.51
C LEU A 341 10.24 9.27 10.93
N GLY A 342 10.86 9.97 11.89
CA GLY A 342 10.79 9.62 13.32
C GLY A 342 9.34 9.51 13.84
N VAL A 343 8.49 10.48 13.52
CA VAL A 343 7.07 10.45 13.90
C VAL A 343 6.31 9.35 13.14
N THR A 344 6.61 9.13 11.87
CA THR A 344 5.99 8.07 11.06
C THR A 344 6.23 6.68 11.65
N PHE A 345 7.47 6.34 12.05
CA PHE A 345 7.76 5.06 12.71
C PHE A 345 7.07 4.92 14.06
N LEU A 346 7.01 5.99 14.86
CA LEU A 346 6.25 5.99 16.12
C LEU A 346 4.75 5.77 15.88
N ALA A 347 4.18 6.34 14.81
CA ALA A 347 2.79 6.16 14.45
C ALA A 347 2.48 4.71 14.04
N LEU A 348 3.34 4.08 13.25
CA LEU A 348 3.19 2.67 12.88
C LEU A 348 3.30 1.75 14.09
N ASP A 349 4.32 1.94 14.93
CA ASP A 349 4.48 1.12 16.13
C ASP A 349 3.30 1.27 17.10
N MET A 350 2.77 2.49 17.23
CA MET A 350 1.56 2.77 17.99
C MET A 350 0.36 2.00 17.42
N GLN A 351 0.12 2.06 16.11
CA GLN A 351 -0.98 1.35 15.47
C GLN A 351 -0.85 -0.17 15.65
N LEU A 352 0.32 -0.73 15.37
CA LEU A 352 0.61 -2.16 15.53
C LEU A 352 0.26 -2.64 16.94
N HIS A 353 0.72 -1.93 17.97
CA HIS A 353 0.44 -2.29 19.35
C HIS A 353 -1.04 -2.13 19.72
N VAL A 354 -1.73 -1.11 19.21
CA VAL A 354 -3.16 -0.91 19.46
C VAL A 354 -3.98 -2.04 18.86
N PHE A 355 -3.77 -2.35 17.59
CA PHE A 355 -4.52 -3.41 16.91
C PHE A 355 -4.19 -4.78 17.50
N TYR A 356 -2.93 -5.11 17.74
CA TYR A 356 -2.55 -6.31 18.47
C TYR A 356 -3.28 -6.44 19.82
N LYS A 357 -3.30 -5.39 20.66
CA LYS A 357 -3.98 -5.42 21.96
C LYS A 357 -5.50 -5.64 21.80
N ARG A 358 -6.11 -5.08 20.76
CA ARG A 358 -7.52 -5.30 20.45
C ARG A 358 -7.76 -6.75 20.01
N THR A 359 -6.93 -7.28 19.11
CA THR A 359 -7.02 -8.66 18.60
C THR A 359 -6.79 -9.68 19.71
N MET A 360 -5.81 -9.45 20.59
CA MET A 360 -5.56 -10.30 21.76
C MET A 360 -6.74 -10.37 22.73
N LYS A 361 -7.47 -9.27 22.95
CA LYS A 361 -8.68 -9.28 23.79
C LYS A 361 -9.81 -10.11 23.19
N LYS A 362 -9.83 -10.22 21.86
CA LYS A 362 -10.77 -11.01 21.09
C LYS A 362 -10.21 -12.37 20.66
N SER A 363 -9.06 -12.81 21.19
CA SER A 363 -8.38 -14.00 20.69
C SER A 363 -9.24 -15.26 20.77
N TYR A 364 -10.17 -15.31 21.73
CA TYR A 364 -11.10 -16.41 21.93
C TYR A 364 -12.00 -16.68 20.71
N ILE A 365 -12.21 -15.69 19.84
CA ILE A 365 -12.98 -15.84 18.60
C ILE A 365 -12.26 -16.76 17.62
N PHE A 366 -10.93 -16.82 17.70
CA PHE A 366 -10.09 -17.57 16.78
C PHE A 366 -9.68 -18.94 17.34
N ASP A 367 -10.11 -19.31 18.55
CA ASP A 367 -9.75 -20.58 19.17
C ASP A 367 -10.36 -21.78 18.41
N SER A 368 -11.42 -21.56 17.62
CA SER A 368 -12.04 -22.56 16.74
C SER A 368 -11.26 -22.84 15.45
N LEU A 369 -10.10 -22.20 15.23
CA LEU A 369 -9.18 -22.54 14.14
C LEU A 369 -8.47 -23.90 14.34
N PHE A 370 -8.71 -24.59 15.47
CA PHE A 370 -8.10 -25.85 15.84
C PHE A 370 -9.10 -26.90 16.29
#